data_AF-A0A496XY07-F1
#
_entry.id   AF-A0A496XY07-F1
#
_cell.length_a   1.000
_cell.length_b   1.000
_cell.length_c   1.000
_cell.angle_alpha   90.00
_cell.angle_beta   90.00
_cell.angle_gamma   90.00
#
_symmetry.space_group_name_H-M   'P 1'
#
loop_
_entity.id
_entity.type
_entity.pdbx_description
1 polymer ?
#
loop_
_entity_poly.entity_id
_entity_poly.type
_entity_poly.pdbx_seq_one_letter_code
_entity_poly.pdbx_strand_id
1 'polypeptide(L)'
;MVTIETLLNIIINLIKQMPVWVLFLIIIAIGLKFYSQKAKTKKKYKKRTNTRDSKELYQKNIKKGKEYEDKVGLYYEQKGYEVEYRGAKYGRKDKGIDLIAKNKKEILFIQCKNWTGKNSITHNIAKEIYGNCSIYVKKHKMENDKNMFILAIPSKEILSKAAEHVFIQNYKDCRYKIIK
;
A
#
# COMPACT_ATOMS: atom_id res chain seq x y z
N MET A 1 -36.18 -17.55 -44.94
CA MET A 1 -35.26 -16.94 -43.97
C MET A 1 -35.93 -16.97 -42.61
N VAL A 2 -35.40 -17.74 -41.65
CA VAL A 2 -35.89 -17.69 -40.27
C VAL A 2 -35.51 -16.32 -39.71
N THR A 3 -36.49 -15.50 -39.36
CA THR A 3 -36.23 -14.14 -38.84
C THR A 3 -35.84 -14.22 -37.37
N ILE A 4 -35.02 -13.28 -36.90
CA ILE A 4 -34.56 -13.23 -35.49
C ILE A 4 -35.73 -13.26 -34.51
N GLU A 5 -36.87 -12.66 -34.88
CA GLU A 5 -38.09 -12.65 -34.08
C GLU A 5 -38.69 -14.06 -33.89
N THR A 6 -38.67 -14.89 -34.94
CA THR A 6 -39.16 -16.27 -34.83
C THR A 6 -38.28 -17.13 -33.92
N LEU A 7 -36.96 -16.91 -33.93
CA LEU A 7 -36.04 -17.59 -33.01
C LEU A 7 -36.23 -17.15 -31.56
N LEU A 8 -36.41 -15.85 -31.32
CA LEU A 8 -36.68 -15.31 -29.98
C LEU A 8 -37.97 -15.87 -29.38
N ASN A 9 -39.05 -15.94 -30.18
CA ASN A 9 -40.33 -16.45 -29.71
C ASN A 9 -40.30 -17.94 -29.35
N ILE A 10 -39.56 -18.75 -30.11
CA ILE A 10 -39.35 -20.18 -29.79
C ILE A 10 -38.61 -20.32 -28.45
N ILE A 11 -37.54 -19.55 -28.23
CA ILE A 11 -36.77 -19.57 -26.98
C ILE A 11 -37.63 -19.15 -25.79
N ILE A 12 -38.43 -18.09 -25.92
CA ILE A 12 -39.32 -17.62 -24.85
C ILE A 12 -40.36 -18.68 -24.49
N ASN A 13 -40.95 -19.36 -25.49
CA ASN A 13 -41.95 -20.39 -25.24
C ASN A 13 -41.35 -21.63 -24.55
N LEU A 14 -40.13 -22.02 -24.94
CA LEU A 14 -39.38 -23.09 -24.28
C LEU A 14 -39.09 -22.75 -22.81
N ILE A 15 -38.70 -21.50 -22.51
CA ILE A 15 -38.44 -21.04 -21.13
C ILE A 15 -39.73 -21.04 -20.29
N LYS A 16 -40.88 -20.68 -20.87
CA LYS A 16 -42.18 -20.68 -20.16
C LYS A 16 -42.70 -22.07 -19.81
N GLN A 17 -42.35 -23.08 -20.60
CA GLN A 17 -42.67 -24.48 -20.33
C GLN A 17 -41.77 -25.10 -19.25
N MET A 18 -40.64 -24.45 -18.92
CA MET A 18 -39.74 -24.95 -17.90
C MET A 18 -40.27 -24.62 -16.50
N PRO A 19 -40.40 -25.63 -15.62
CA PRO A 19 -40.79 -25.40 -14.24
C PRO A 19 -39.74 -24.57 -13.50
N VAL A 20 -40.20 -23.69 -12.61
CA VAL A 20 -39.39 -22.64 -11.94
C VAL A 20 -38.16 -23.19 -11.19
N TRP A 21 -38.26 -24.39 -10.62
CA TRP A 21 -37.13 -25.08 -9.97
C TRP A 21 -35.92 -25.31 -10.89
N VAL A 22 -36.11 -25.46 -12.21
CA VAL A 22 -35.01 -25.66 -13.17
C VAL A 22 -34.23 -24.36 -13.37
N LEU A 23 -34.93 -23.22 -13.40
CA LEU A 23 -34.29 -21.90 -13.44
C LEU A 23 -33.46 -21.65 -12.17
N PHE A 24 -33.97 -22.09 -11.01
CA PHE A 24 -33.24 -22.00 -9.74
C PHE A 24 -31.96 -22.86 -9.74
N LEU A 25 -32.03 -24.09 -10.28
CA LEU A 25 -30.86 -24.96 -10.42
C LEU A 25 -29.78 -24.36 -11.35
N ILE A 26 -30.18 -23.71 -12.44
CA ILE A 26 -29.24 -23.03 -13.36
C ILE A 26 -28.51 -21.89 -12.64
N ILE A 27 -29.23 -21.08 -11.86
CA ILE A 27 -28.63 -19.97 -11.08
C ILE A 27 -27.64 -20.51 -10.04
N ILE A 28 -28.00 -21.59 -9.31
CA ILE A 28 -27.12 -22.23 -8.34
C ILE A 28 -25.85 -22.77 -9.04
N ALA A 29 -25.99 -23.44 -10.18
CA ALA A 29 -24.86 -23.99 -10.92
C ALA A 29 -23.88 -22.89 -11.39
N ILE A 30 -24.40 -21.76 -11.88
CA ILE A 30 -23.59 -20.59 -12.25
C ILE A 30 -22.86 -20.03 -11.02
N GLY A 31 -23.57 -19.87 -9.89
CA GLY A 31 -23.00 -19.40 -8.63
C GLY A 31 -21.87 -20.31 -8.10
N LEU A 32 -22.08 -21.62 -8.11
CA LEU A 32 -21.07 -22.61 -7.70
C LEU A 32 -19.82 -22.56 -8.59
N LYS A 33 -19.99 -22.41 -9.91
CA LYS A 33 -18.89 -22.29 -10.86
C LYS A 33 -18.06 -21.04 -10.58
N PHE A 34 -18.70 -19.90 -10.34
CA PHE A 34 -18.04 -18.63 -9.99
C PHE A 34 -17.30 -18.71 -8.65
N TYR A 35 -17.93 -19.33 -7.63
CA TYR A 35 -17.31 -19.55 -6.32
C TYR A 35 -16.04 -20.41 -6.42
N SER A 36 -16.10 -21.54 -7.15
CA SER A 36 -14.96 -22.45 -7.33
C SER A 36 -13.78 -21.76 -8.03
N GLN A 37 -14.05 -20.85 -8.97
CA GLN A 37 -13.04 -20.12 -9.72
C GLN A 37 -12.30 -19.11 -8.81
N LYS A 38 -13.03 -18.43 -7.91
CA LYS A 38 -12.46 -17.52 -6.90
C LYS A 38 -11.63 -18.25 -5.84
N ALA A 39 -11.98 -19.50 -5.51
CA ALA A 39 -11.20 -20.33 -4.58
C ALA A 39 -9.87 -20.81 -5.19
N LYS A 40 -9.88 -21.23 -6.47
CA LYS A 40 -8.69 -21.69 -7.21
C LYS A 40 -7.66 -20.57 -7.40
N THR A 41 -8.09 -19.35 -7.73
CA THR A 41 -7.21 -18.18 -7.87
C THR A 41 -6.52 -17.80 -6.55
N LYS A 42 -7.24 -17.81 -5.42
CA LYS A 42 -6.64 -17.63 -4.08
C LYS A 42 -5.59 -18.70 -3.75
N LYS A 43 -5.86 -19.97 -4.09
CA LYS A 43 -4.92 -21.09 -3.84
C LYS A 43 -3.65 -20.97 -4.68
N LYS A 44 -3.75 -20.51 -5.94
CA LYS A 44 -2.60 -20.24 -6.82
C LYS A 44 -1.73 -19.09 -6.32
N TYR A 45 -2.34 -18.01 -5.81
CA TYR A 45 -1.63 -16.90 -5.18
C TYR A 45 -0.85 -17.33 -3.92
N LYS A 46 -1.45 -18.21 -3.10
CA LYS A 46 -0.81 -18.76 -1.88
C LYS A 46 0.32 -19.77 -2.16
N LYS A 47 0.31 -20.45 -3.31
CA LYS A 47 1.38 -21.40 -3.69
C LYS A 47 2.65 -20.70 -4.20
N ARG A 48 2.49 -19.55 -4.88
CA ARG A 48 3.60 -18.74 -5.44
C ARG A 48 4.48 -18.06 -4.38
N THR A 49 3.98 -17.98 -3.14
CA THR A 49 4.62 -17.35 -1.98
C THR A 49 5.44 -18.34 -1.13
N ASN A 50 5.53 -19.61 -1.52
CA ASN A 50 6.10 -20.68 -0.69
C ASN A 50 7.27 -21.40 -1.36
N THR A 51 8.17 -20.66 -2.02
CA THR A 51 9.47 -21.17 -2.47
C THR A 51 10.58 -20.66 -1.54
N ARG A 52 11.64 -21.45 -1.29
CA ARG A 52 12.76 -21.04 -0.42
C ARG A 52 13.36 -19.69 -0.85
N ASP A 53 13.51 -19.48 -2.16
CA ASP A 53 13.99 -18.23 -2.76
C ASP A 53 13.13 -17.01 -2.38
N SER A 54 11.80 -17.19 -2.29
CA SER A 54 10.89 -16.10 -1.90
C SER A 54 11.06 -15.70 -0.43
N LYS A 55 11.38 -16.66 0.44
CA LYS A 55 11.65 -16.42 1.87
C LYS A 55 12.99 -15.73 2.06
N GLU A 56 14.03 -16.15 1.36
CA GLU A 56 15.35 -15.52 1.37
C GLU A 56 15.30 -14.08 0.83
N LEU A 57 14.63 -13.87 -0.30
CA LEU A 57 14.42 -12.54 -0.86
C LEU A 57 13.65 -11.62 0.11
N TYR A 58 12.62 -12.16 0.79
CA TYR A 58 11.89 -11.43 1.81
C TYR A 58 12.81 -11.01 2.96
N GLN A 59 13.60 -11.93 3.52
CA GLN A 59 14.55 -11.61 4.60
C GLN A 59 15.60 -10.59 4.16
N LYS A 60 16.12 -10.72 2.92
CA LYS A 60 17.05 -9.76 2.33
C LYS A 60 16.43 -8.35 2.23
N ASN A 61 15.17 -8.25 1.85
CA ASN A 61 14.48 -6.96 1.76
C ASN A 61 14.22 -6.34 3.14
N ILE A 62 13.87 -7.16 4.14
CA ILE A 62 13.74 -6.71 5.54
C ILE A 62 15.08 -6.15 6.04
N LYS A 63 16.17 -6.88 5.82
CA LYS A 63 17.52 -6.42 6.20
C LYS A 63 17.90 -5.11 5.53
N LYS A 64 17.69 -4.99 4.20
CA LYS A 64 17.93 -3.74 3.46
C LYS A 64 17.10 -2.55 3.94
N GLY A 65 15.86 -2.82 4.39
CA GLY A 65 15.01 -1.80 5.00
C GLY A 65 15.59 -1.33 6.33
N LYS A 66 15.94 -2.27 7.20
CA LYS A 66 16.50 -1.99 8.52
C LYS A 66 17.83 -1.23 8.45
N GLU A 67 18.75 -1.67 7.59
CA GLU A 67 20.03 -0.97 7.37
C GLU A 67 19.84 0.49 6.92
N TYR A 68 18.80 0.74 6.14
CA TYR A 68 18.48 2.09 5.69
C TYR A 68 17.82 2.93 6.80
N GLU A 69 16.93 2.35 7.61
CA GLU A 69 16.40 3.00 8.81
C GLU A 69 17.52 3.41 9.77
N ASP A 70 18.48 2.50 10.03
CA ASP A 70 19.63 2.76 10.90
C ASP A 70 20.48 3.92 10.38
N LYS A 71 20.74 3.93 9.07
CA LYS A 71 21.46 5.01 8.41
C LYS A 71 20.73 6.36 8.45
N VAL A 72 19.42 6.37 8.24
CA VAL A 72 18.62 7.59 8.34
C VAL A 72 18.62 8.10 9.78
N GLY A 73 18.53 7.21 10.77
CA GLY A 73 18.62 7.59 12.17
C GLY A 73 19.98 8.21 12.51
N LEU A 74 21.08 7.56 12.15
CA LEU A 74 22.45 8.10 12.30
C LEU A 74 22.59 9.49 11.68
N TYR A 75 22.02 9.71 10.49
CA TYR A 75 22.02 11.02 9.84
C TYR A 75 21.36 12.11 10.69
N TYR A 76 20.28 11.79 11.41
CA TYR A 76 19.60 12.75 12.29
C TYR A 76 20.30 12.88 13.65
N GLU A 77 20.86 11.81 14.19
CA GLU A 77 21.71 11.85 15.40
C GLU A 77 22.91 12.78 15.20
N GLN A 78 23.61 12.65 14.07
CA GLN A 78 24.71 13.55 13.68
C GLN A 78 24.29 15.02 13.55
N LYS A 79 22.99 15.28 13.37
CA LYS A 79 22.42 16.63 13.33
C LYS A 79 21.93 17.12 14.69
N GLY A 80 22.22 16.39 15.76
CA GLY A 80 21.85 16.75 17.13
C GLY A 80 20.40 16.43 17.49
N TYR A 81 19.77 15.49 16.78
CA TYR A 81 18.47 14.97 17.19
C TYR A 81 18.64 13.77 18.12
N GLU A 82 17.76 13.66 19.10
CA GLU A 82 17.51 12.42 19.82
C GLU A 82 16.60 11.55 18.97
N VAL A 83 17.06 10.35 18.58
CA VAL A 83 16.35 9.48 17.63
C VAL A 83 15.82 8.22 18.31
N GLU A 84 14.53 7.97 18.13
CA GLU A 84 13.86 6.74 18.53
C GLU A 84 13.60 5.86 17.30
N TYR A 85 14.14 4.63 17.30
CA TYR A 85 13.99 3.66 16.21
C TYR A 85 12.78 2.74 16.44
N ARG A 86 11.76 2.87 15.60
CA ARG A 86 10.46 2.17 15.73
C ARG A 86 10.17 1.13 14.66
N GLY A 87 10.83 1.19 13.50
CA GLY A 87 10.51 0.39 12.30
C GLY A 87 10.40 -1.12 12.52
N ALA A 88 11.33 -1.72 13.28
CA ALA A 88 11.31 -3.15 13.59
C ALA A 88 10.37 -3.55 14.75
N LYS A 89 10.01 -2.61 15.64
CA LYS A 89 9.37 -2.91 16.93
C LYS A 89 7.84 -2.84 16.88
N TYR A 90 7.26 -2.04 15.99
CA TYR A 90 5.80 -1.80 15.96
C TYR A 90 5.05 -2.22 14.68
N GLY A 91 5.77 -2.53 13.58
CA GLY A 91 5.17 -3.05 12.34
C GLY A 91 3.96 -2.22 11.84
N ARG A 92 2.99 -2.89 11.18
CA ARG A 92 1.77 -2.27 10.61
C ARG A 92 0.90 -1.46 11.60
N LYS A 93 1.18 -1.49 12.90
CA LYS A 93 0.36 -0.81 13.92
C LYS A 93 0.60 0.70 13.96
N ASP A 94 1.80 1.16 13.61
CA ASP A 94 2.21 2.58 13.71
C ASP A 94 2.12 3.35 12.39
N LYS A 95 1.31 2.86 11.44
CA LYS A 95 0.98 3.57 10.18
C LYS A 95 2.17 4.06 9.35
N GLY A 96 3.36 3.48 9.55
CA GLY A 96 4.54 3.78 8.75
C GLY A 96 5.52 4.79 9.37
N ILE A 97 5.48 5.07 10.67
CA ILE A 97 6.55 5.84 11.30
C ILE A 97 7.66 4.88 11.70
N ASP A 98 8.79 4.96 11.00
CA ASP A 98 9.94 4.10 11.25
C ASP A 98 10.88 4.72 12.29
N LEU A 99 10.99 6.05 12.33
CA LEU A 99 11.79 6.79 13.30
C LEU A 99 11.05 8.01 13.83
N ILE A 100 11.35 8.41 15.06
CA ILE A 100 11.04 9.73 15.59
C ILE A 100 12.34 10.43 15.96
N ALA A 101 12.59 11.60 15.39
CA ALA A 101 13.77 12.40 15.71
C ALA A 101 13.32 13.71 16.36
N LYS A 102 13.77 13.99 17.58
CA LYS A 102 13.39 15.18 18.35
C LYS A 102 14.59 16.06 18.64
N ASN A 103 14.41 17.37 18.54
CA ASN A 103 15.35 18.35 19.10
C ASN A 103 14.57 19.45 19.84
N LYS A 104 15.26 20.52 20.26
CA LYS A 104 14.63 21.64 20.98
C LYS A 104 13.61 22.43 20.14
N LYS A 105 13.68 22.35 18.80
CA LYS A 105 12.88 23.14 17.86
C LYS A 105 11.67 22.37 17.34
N GLU A 106 11.88 21.12 16.96
CA GLU A 106 10.89 20.33 16.22
C GLU A 106 10.97 18.83 16.54
N ILE A 107 9.89 18.12 16.20
CA ILE A 107 9.77 16.67 16.20
C ILE A 107 9.54 16.22 14.77
N LEU A 108 10.40 15.32 14.29
CA LEU A 108 10.32 14.73 12.97
C LEU A 108 9.78 13.30 13.08
N PHE A 109 8.74 13.01 12.31
CA PHE A 109 8.18 11.67 12.15
C PHE A 109 8.62 11.14 10.78
N ILE A 110 9.47 10.13 10.78
CA ILE A 110 10.21 9.74 9.57
C ILE A 110 9.76 8.36 9.12
N GLN A 111 9.31 8.28 7.87
CA GLN A 111 9.13 7.02 7.13
C GLN A 111 10.33 6.83 6.20
N CYS A 112 10.96 5.67 6.26
CA CYS A 112 12.06 5.26 5.42
C CYS A 112 11.56 4.38 4.26
N LYS A 113 11.94 4.73 3.02
CA LYS A 113 11.68 3.89 1.83
C LYS A 113 12.96 3.67 1.01
N ASN A 114 13.64 2.56 1.26
CA ASN A 114 14.84 2.14 0.52
C ASN A 114 14.50 1.38 -0.77
N TRP A 115 13.79 2.03 -1.69
CA TRP A 115 13.42 1.44 -2.97
C TRP A 115 14.40 1.89 -4.06
N THR A 116 14.57 1.08 -5.10
CA THR A 116 15.53 1.33 -6.19
C THR A 116 14.85 1.49 -7.56
N GLY A 117 13.54 1.24 -7.65
CA GLY A 117 12.80 1.37 -8.90
C GLY A 117 12.50 2.83 -9.24
N LYS A 118 12.79 3.25 -10.47
CA LYS A 118 12.40 4.56 -10.99
C LYS A 118 10.89 4.74 -10.91
N ASN A 119 10.42 5.91 -10.45
CA ASN A 119 8.99 6.22 -10.26
C ASN A 119 8.22 5.21 -9.38
N SER A 120 8.90 4.42 -8.55
CA SER A 120 8.27 3.41 -7.69
C SER A 120 7.36 4.03 -6.62
N ILE A 121 7.68 5.24 -6.15
CA ILE A 121 6.82 6.04 -5.29
C ILE A 121 5.89 6.86 -6.17
N THR A 122 4.65 6.40 -6.28
CA THR A 122 3.58 7.03 -7.07
C THR A 122 2.77 8.01 -6.24
N HIS A 123 1.91 8.80 -6.90
CA HIS A 123 1.02 9.74 -6.23
C HIS A 123 0.09 9.07 -5.20
N ASN A 124 -0.32 7.82 -5.44
CA ASN A 124 -1.14 7.06 -4.49
C ASN A 124 -0.38 6.77 -3.20
N ILE A 125 0.88 6.35 -3.33
CA ILE A 125 1.76 6.09 -2.17
C ILE A 125 2.03 7.41 -1.43
N ALA A 126 2.27 8.51 -2.14
CA ALA A 126 2.46 9.82 -1.52
C ALA A 126 1.21 10.27 -0.74
N LYS A 127 0.01 10.10 -1.30
CA LYS A 127 -1.26 10.38 -0.62
C LYS A 127 -1.49 9.47 0.59
N GLU A 128 -1.14 8.20 0.50
CA GLU A 128 -1.23 7.25 1.61
C GLU A 128 -0.32 7.69 2.77
N ILE A 129 0.94 8.03 2.46
CA ILE A 129 1.90 8.54 3.44
C ILE A 129 1.32 9.79 4.10
N TYR A 130 0.90 10.79 3.31
CA TYR A 130 0.28 12.01 3.84
C TYR A 130 -0.93 11.71 4.74
N GLY A 131 -1.85 10.85 4.30
CA GLY A 131 -3.02 10.47 5.09
C GLY A 131 -2.64 9.81 6.41
N ASN A 132 -1.66 8.91 6.40
CA ASN A 132 -1.15 8.29 7.62
C ASN A 132 -0.54 9.32 8.58
N CYS A 133 0.20 10.29 8.04
CA CYS A 133 0.76 11.41 8.79
C CYS A 133 -0.35 12.23 9.48
N SER A 134 -1.34 12.69 8.70
CA SER A 134 -2.46 13.49 9.22
C SER A 134 -3.24 12.76 10.31
N ILE A 135 -3.44 11.44 10.17
CA ILE A 135 -4.15 10.67 11.19
C ILE A 135 -3.30 10.50 12.46
N TYR A 136 -1.99 10.30 12.32
CA TYR A 136 -1.12 10.14 13.49
C TYR A 136 -1.11 11.40 14.35
N VAL A 137 -0.98 12.58 13.74
CA VAL A 137 -1.04 13.87 14.41
C VAL A 137 -2.35 14.04 15.17
N LYS A 138 -3.49 13.84 14.49
CA LYS A 138 -4.83 13.98 15.07
C LYS A 138 -5.02 13.05 16.27
N LYS A 139 -4.56 11.80 16.19
CA LYS A 139 -4.72 10.81 17.26
C LYS A 139 -3.95 11.18 18.53
N HIS A 140 -2.78 11.78 18.39
CA HIS A 140 -1.90 12.07 19.52
C HIS A 140 -2.03 13.51 20.04
N LYS A 141 -3.00 14.28 19.53
CA LYS A 141 -3.28 15.68 19.94
C LYS A 141 -2.03 16.56 19.97
N MET A 142 -1.06 16.31 19.09
CA MET A 142 0.18 17.06 19.10
C MET A 142 -0.06 18.42 18.43
N GLU A 143 0.38 19.50 19.07
CA GLU A 143 0.33 20.84 18.50
C GLU A 143 1.11 20.85 17.17
N ASN A 144 0.46 21.32 16.09
CA ASN A 144 0.96 21.16 14.71
C ASN A 144 2.28 21.90 14.45
N ASP A 145 2.55 22.94 15.23
CA ASP A 145 3.49 24.01 14.89
C ASP A 145 4.96 23.55 14.91
N LYS A 146 5.24 22.41 15.54
CA LYS A 146 6.59 21.84 15.72
C LYS A 146 6.74 20.42 15.18
N ASN A 147 5.72 19.88 14.50
CA ASN A 147 5.75 18.51 14.00
C ASN A 147 5.90 18.50 12.48
N MET A 148 6.81 17.67 11.97
CA MET A 148 7.06 17.54 10.54
C MET A 148 7.16 16.07 10.15
N PHE A 149 6.42 15.67 9.12
CA PHE A 149 6.57 14.33 8.55
C PHE A 149 7.57 14.32 7.42
N ILE A 150 8.48 13.35 7.47
CA ILE A 150 9.55 13.18 6.49
C ILE A 150 9.44 11.81 5.83
N LEU A 151 9.37 11.80 4.50
CA LEU A 151 9.65 10.61 3.71
C LEU A 151 11.14 10.59 3.35
N ALA A 152 11.93 9.74 4.00
CA ALA A 152 13.35 9.54 3.72
C ALA A 152 13.56 8.56 2.55
N ILE A 153 14.25 9.02 1.50
CA ILE A 153 14.47 8.26 0.25
C ILE A 153 15.93 8.29 -0.21
N PRO A 154 16.45 7.23 -0.85
CA PRO A 154 17.85 7.18 -1.29
C PRO A 154 18.13 8.07 -2.51
N SER A 155 17.13 8.33 -3.35
CA SER A 155 17.28 9.14 -4.57
C SER A 155 15.95 9.77 -4.98
N LYS A 156 16.00 10.91 -5.68
CA LYS A 156 14.82 11.55 -6.28
C LYS A 156 14.18 10.69 -7.37
N GLU A 157 14.96 9.86 -8.07
CA GLU A 157 14.51 9.08 -9.22
C GLU A 157 13.38 8.10 -8.91
N ILE A 158 13.24 7.73 -7.64
CA ILE A 158 12.19 6.82 -7.19
C ILE A 158 10.84 7.52 -7.07
N LEU A 159 10.79 8.85 -6.98
CA LEU A 159 9.56 9.64 -6.96
C LEU A 159 9.06 9.86 -8.39
N SER A 160 7.80 9.54 -8.64
CA SER A 160 7.15 10.03 -9.85
C SER A 160 6.91 11.54 -9.75
N LYS A 161 6.83 12.23 -10.90
CA LYS A 161 6.51 13.67 -10.93
C LYS A 161 5.23 13.99 -10.14
N ALA A 162 4.20 13.16 -10.31
CA ALA A 162 2.93 13.34 -9.59
C ALA A 162 3.09 13.14 -8.06
N ALA A 163 3.95 12.22 -7.61
CA ALA A 163 4.25 12.05 -6.19
C ALA A 163 4.99 13.28 -5.63
N GLU A 164 5.96 13.81 -6.38
CA GLU A 164 6.69 15.01 -6.01
C GLU A 164 5.74 16.21 -5.82
N HIS A 165 4.78 16.41 -6.74
CA HIS A 165 3.79 17.48 -6.61
C HIS A 165 2.95 17.38 -5.32
N VAL A 166 2.60 16.17 -4.86
CA VAL A 166 1.86 15.99 -3.60
C VAL A 166 2.66 16.49 -2.40
N PHE A 167 3.96 16.19 -2.35
CA PHE A 167 4.83 16.68 -1.26
C PHE A 167 5.10 18.18 -1.34
N ILE A 168 5.18 18.76 -2.54
CA ILE A 168 5.35 20.21 -2.70
C ILE A 168 4.09 20.96 -2.24
N GLN A 169 2.89 20.49 -2.61
CA GLN A 169 1.63 21.14 -2.22
C GLN A 169 1.39 21.11 -0.71
N ASN A 170 1.90 20.08 -0.01
CA ASN A 170 1.69 19.87 1.42
C ASN A 170 2.97 20.05 2.26
N TYR A 171 3.93 20.79 1.71
CA TYR A 171 5.32 20.86 2.21
C TYR A 171 5.45 21.26 3.69
N LYS A 172 4.50 22.01 4.23
CA LYS A 172 4.49 22.44 5.63
C LYS A 172 4.27 21.29 6.62
N ASP A 173 3.51 20.28 6.22
CA ASP A 173 3.14 19.17 7.12
C ASP A 173 3.89 17.87 6.75
N CYS A 174 4.22 17.70 5.47
CA CYS A 174 4.83 16.49 4.95
C CYS A 174 5.74 16.79 3.76
N ARG A 175 7.00 16.36 3.84
CA ARG A 175 8.00 16.53 2.76
C ARG A 175 8.85 15.28 2.60
N TYR A 176 9.54 15.17 1.46
CA TYR A 176 10.55 14.14 1.25
C TYR A 176 11.95 14.67 1.54
N LYS A 177 12.87 13.79 1.94
CA LYS A 177 14.29 14.09 2.11
C LYS A 177 15.13 13.00 1.45
N ILE A 178 16.09 13.43 0.65
CA ILE A 178 17.05 12.52 0.04
C ILE A 178 18.19 12.27 1.04
N ILE A 179 18.39 11.02 1.43
CA ILE A 179 19.45 10.57 2.34
C ILE A 179 20.15 9.40 1.64
N LYS A 180 21.32 9.69 1.09
CA LYS A 180 22.07 8.77 0.22
C LYS A 180 22.79 7.72 0.97
#